data_AF-A0A355TZZ0-F1
#
_entry.id   AF-A0A355TZZ0-F1
#
_cell.length_a   1.000
_cell.length_b   1.000
_cell.length_c   1.000
_cell.angle_alpha   90.00
_cell.angle_beta   90.00
_cell.angle_gamma   90.00
#
_symmetry.space_group_name_H-M   'P 1'
#
loop_
_entity.id
_entity.type
_entity.pdbx_description
1 polymer ?
#
loop_
_entity_poly.entity_id
_entity_poly.type
_entity_poly.pdbx_seq_one_letter_code
_entity_poly.pdbx_strand_id
1 'polypeptide(L)'
;REHDCGTHEGLIVYDIKDGNQVIEPLEERLVGRYPLEDIKNPETGDLIVDSNTMISDAVAKQIVKAGITQVKVRSILECRARHGACAKCYGMGLATRERVNEGESVGIIAAQSIGEPGTQLTMRT
;
A
#
# COMPACT_ATOMS: atom_id res chain seq x y z
N ARG A 1 0.33 5.25 16.39
CA ARG A 1 -0.33 5.83 17.59
C ARG A 1 -1.83 5.64 17.56
N GLU A 2 -2.44 5.58 16.38
CA GLU A 2 -3.86 5.26 16.21
C GLU A 2 -3.99 4.05 15.26
N HIS A 3 -4.98 3.19 15.49
CA HIS A 3 -5.27 2.03 14.65
C HIS A 3 -5.86 2.45 13.29
N ASP A 4 -6.82 3.36 13.32
CA ASP A 4 -7.59 3.85 12.18
C ASP A 4 -7.92 5.33 12.38
N CYS A 5 -7.68 6.17 11.36
CA CYS A 5 -8.02 7.59 11.38
C CYS A 5 -9.41 7.89 10.81
N GLY A 6 -10.14 6.87 10.34
CA GLY A 6 -11.48 7.03 9.76
C GLY A 6 -11.52 7.77 8.42
N THR A 7 -10.38 7.89 7.72
CA THR A 7 -10.37 8.53 6.40
C THR A 7 -11.17 7.70 5.38
N HIS A 8 -11.96 8.40 4.58
CA HIS A 8 -12.68 7.89 3.41
C HIS A 8 -12.03 8.37 2.10
N GLU A 9 -10.83 8.94 2.21
CA GLU A 9 -10.00 9.34 1.08
C GLU A 9 -8.82 8.38 0.96
N GLY A 10 -8.39 8.17 -0.28
CA GLY A 10 -7.40 7.16 -0.60
C GLY A 10 -6.77 7.44 -1.95
N LEU A 11 -5.71 6.70 -2.23
CA LEU A 11 -4.95 6.80 -3.47
C LEU A 11 -5.45 5.74 -4.46
N ILE A 12 -5.59 6.12 -5.72
CA ILE A 12 -5.84 5.16 -6.81
C ILE A 12 -4.50 4.59 -7.25
N VAL A 13 -4.34 3.28 -7.11
CA VAL A 13 -3.13 2.53 -7.52
C VAL A 13 -3.42 1.79 -8.80
N TYR A 14 -2.47 1.85 -9.73
CA TYR A 14 -2.49 1.27 -11.06
C TYR A 14 -1.05 0.88 -11.47
N ASP A 15 -0.90 0.12 -12.55
CA ASP A 15 0.41 -0.24 -13.12
C ASP A 15 1.23 1.01 -13.49
N ILE A 16 2.49 1.07 -13.06
CA ILE A 16 3.41 2.10 -13.55
C ILE A 16 4.09 1.57 -14.81
N LYS A 17 3.90 2.28 -15.93
CA LYS A 17 4.46 1.93 -17.24
C LYS A 17 5.34 3.07 -17.76
N ASP A 18 6.46 2.71 -18.37
CA ASP A 18 7.32 3.62 -19.13
C ASP A 18 7.39 3.14 -20.58
N GLY A 19 6.69 3.86 -21.46
CA GLY A 19 6.41 3.41 -22.82
C GLY A 19 5.69 2.06 -22.85
N ASN A 20 6.37 1.04 -23.39
CA ASN A 20 5.87 -0.33 -23.47
C ASN A 20 6.32 -1.23 -22.31
N GLN A 21 7.19 -0.74 -21.42
CA GLN A 21 7.71 -1.53 -20.31
C GLN A 21 6.90 -1.25 -19.04
N VAL A 22 6.41 -2.32 -18.40
CA VAL A 22 5.84 -2.21 -17.04
C VAL A 22 7.01 -2.09 -16.06
N ILE A 23 7.11 -0.96 -15.36
CA ILE A 23 8.14 -0.73 -14.33
C ILE A 23 7.70 -1.40 -13.03
N GLU A 24 6.49 -1.11 -12.57
CA GLU A 24 5.91 -1.69 -11.36
C GLU A 24 4.49 -2.19 -11.65
N PRO A 25 4.21 -3.49 -11.51
CA PRO A 25 2.88 -4.03 -11.71
C PRO A 25 1.98 -3.71 -10.52
N LEU A 26 0.67 -3.61 -10.77
CA LEU A 26 -0.35 -3.36 -9.75
C LEU A 26 -0.29 -4.37 -8.60
N GLU A 27 0.02 -5.64 -8.89
CA GLU A 27 0.08 -6.69 -7.87
C GLU A 27 1.07 -6.34 -6.74
N GLU A 28 2.29 -5.93 -7.07
CA GLU A 28 3.34 -5.60 -6.10
C GLU A 28 3.00 -4.34 -5.32
N ARG A 29 2.37 -3.36 -5.99
CA ARG A 29 1.99 -2.09 -5.36
C ARG A 29 0.83 -2.23 -4.37
N LEU A 30 0.01 -3.28 -4.49
CA LEU A 30 -1.12 -3.54 -3.61
C LEU A 30 -0.74 -4.30 -2.33
N VAL A 31 0.32 -5.10 -2.35
CA VAL A 31 0.71 -5.93 -1.20
C VAL A 31 0.95 -5.06 0.03
N GLY A 32 0.35 -5.46 1.16
CA GLY A 32 0.52 -4.80 2.44
C GLY A 32 -0.34 -3.54 2.63
N ARG A 33 -1.18 -3.18 1.66
CA ARG A 33 -2.11 -2.04 1.76
C ARG A 33 -3.50 -2.49 2.19
N TYR A 34 -4.29 -1.53 2.69
CA TYR A 34 -5.72 -1.73 2.96
C TYR A 34 -6.53 -1.10 1.83
N PRO A 35 -7.53 -1.79 1.28
CA PRO A 35 -8.43 -1.20 0.31
C PRO A 35 -9.36 -0.21 1.00
N LEU A 36 -9.80 0.81 0.27
CA LEU A 36 -10.72 1.80 0.82
C LEU A 36 -12.17 1.30 0.79
N GLU A 37 -12.49 0.48 -0.21
CA GLU A 37 -13.80 -0.08 -0.49
C GLU A 37 -13.66 -1.59 -0.70
N ASP A 38 -14.74 -2.32 -0.47
CA ASP A 38 -14.79 -3.77 -0.65
C ASP A 38 -14.56 -4.12 -2.14
N ILE A 39 -13.54 -4.93 -2.40
CA ILE A 39 -13.18 -5.34 -3.76
C ILE A 39 -13.93 -6.62 -4.10
N LYS A 40 -14.74 -6.55 -5.16
CA LYS A 40 -15.52 -7.69 -5.67
C LYS A 40 -15.03 -8.07 -7.05
N ASN A 41 -15.17 -9.35 -7.38
CA ASN A 41 -14.92 -9.83 -8.72
C ASN A 41 -16.01 -9.29 -9.66
N PRO A 42 -15.67 -8.57 -10.75
CA PRO A 42 -16.65 -8.05 -11.69
C PRO A 42 -17.42 -9.14 -12.45
N GLU A 43 -16.84 -10.34 -12.60
CA GLU A 43 -17.47 -11.44 -13.34
C GLU A 43 -18.42 -12.27 -12.47
N THR A 44 -18.00 -12.61 -11.24
CA THR A 44 -18.78 -13.50 -10.35
C THR A 44 -19.58 -12.73 -9.30
N GLY A 45 -19.22 -11.48 -9.01
CA GLY A 45 -19.80 -10.69 -7.93
C GLY A 45 -19.29 -11.07 -6.53
N ASP A 46 -18.40 -12.06 -6.43
CA ASP A 46 -17.87 -12.53 -5.15
C ASP A 46 -16.94 -11.50 -4.51
N LEU A 47 -17.00 -11.39 -3.18
CA LEU A 47 -16.09 -10.55 -2.41
C LEU A 47 -14.68 -11.17 -2.44
N ILE A 48 -13.71 -10.44 -3.00
CA ILE A 48 -12.30 -10.85 -3.01
C ILE A 48 -11.63 -10.45 -1.70
N VAL A 49 -11.79 -9.18 -1.30
CA VAL A 49 -11.24 -8.64 -0.04
C VAL A 49 -12.12 -7.51 0.48
N ASP A 50 -12.29 -7.47 1.80
CA ASP A 50 -13.00 -6.38 2.47
C ASP A 50 -12.10 -5.15 2.70
N SER A 51 -12.74 -4.00 2.91
CA SER A 51 -12.10 -2.71 3.25
C SER A 51 -11.27 -2.71 4.55
N ASN A 52 -11.42 -3.72 5.41
CA ASN A 52 -10.75 -3.81 6.71
C ASN A 52 -9.59 -4.81 6.73
N THR A 53 -9.37 -5.53 5.65
CA THR A 53 -8.39 -6.60 5.54
C THR A 53 -7.22 -6.14 4.69
N MET A 54 -6.02 -6.46 5.16
CA MET A 54 -4.80 -6.16 4.44
C MET A 54 -4.69 -7.06 3.21
N ILE A 55 -4.30 -6.46 2.08
CA ILE A 55 -4.08 -7.19 0.83
C ILE A 55 -2.78 -7.99 0.97
N SER A 56 -2.88 -9.32 0.93
CA SER A 56 -1.73 -10.23 0.83
C SER A 56 -1.36 -10.50 -0.63
N ASP A 57 -0.18 -11.08 -0.88
CA ASP A 57 0.24 -11.51 -2.22
C ASP A 57 -0.79 -12.39 -2.93
N ALA A 58 -1.47 -13.28 -2.20
CA ALA A 58 -2.50 -14.15 -2.75
C ALA A 58 -3.73 -13.36 -3.21
N VAL A 59 -4.17 -12.40 -2.39
CA VAL A 59 -5.30 -11.52 -2.68
C VAL A 59 -4.97 -10.58 -3.84
N ALA A 60 -3.77 -10.00 -3.87
CA ALA A 60 -3.32 -9.14 -4.96
C ALA A 60 -3.38 -9.87 -6.32
N LYS A 61 -2.92 -11.13 -6.36
CA LYS A 61 -3.03 -11.98 -7.56
C LYS A 61 -4.47 -12.26 -7.96
N GLN A 62 -5.39 -12.44 -7.01
CA GLN A 62 -6.81 -12.62 -7.31
C GLN A 62 -7.42 -11.35 -7.91
N ILE A 63 -7.09 -10.17 -7.38
CA ILE A 63 -7.54 -8.87 -7.89
C ILE A 63 -7.11 -8.68 -9.34
N VAL A 64 -5.84 -8.93 -9.65
CA VAL A 64 -5.32 -8.80 -11.02
C VAL A 64 -5.93 -9.85 -11.96
N LYS A 65 -6.09 -11.10 -11.50
CA LYS A 65 -6.77 -12.16 -12.28
C LYS A 65 -8.23 -11.85 -12.57
N ALA A 66 -8.90 -11.11 -11.70
CA ALA A 66 -10.27 -10.65 -11.90
C ALA A 66 -10.38 -9.51 -12.93
N GLY A 67 -9.26 -9.10 -13.55
CA GLY A 67 -9.23 -8.05 -14.58
C GLY A 67 -9.29 -6.62 -14.03
N ILE A 68 -9.10 -6.45 -12.71
CA ILE A 68 -9.13 -5.13 -12.08
C ILE A 68 -7.81 -4.41 -12.36
N THR A 69 -7.90 -3.25 -13.01
CA THR A 69 -6.73 -2.47 -13.45
C THR A 69 -6.39 -1.30 -12.53
N GLN A 70 -7.33 -0.89 -11.68
CA GLN A 70 -7.16 0.20 -10.74
C GLN A 70 -7.87 -0.12 -9.43
N VAL A 71 -7.23 0.17 -8.30
CA VAL A 71 -7.79 -0.07 -6.96
C VAL A 71 -7.56 1.15 -6.09
N LYS A 72 -8.62 1.55 -5.38
CA LYS A 72 -8.54 2.63 -4.39
C LYS A 72 -8.11 2.06 -3.05
N VAL A 73 -6.95 2.50 -2.56
CA VAL A 73 -6.34 2.02 -1.31
C VAL A 73 -6.14 3.17 -0.33
N ARG A 74 -6.05 2.84 0.95
CA ARG A 74 -5.67 3.81 1.98
C ARG A 74 -4.20 4.20 1.79
N SER A 75 -3.91 5.46 2.04
CA SER A 75 -2.57 6.03 1.89
C SER A 75 -2.24 6.94 3.07
N ILE A 76 -0.95 7.05 3.37
CA ILE A 76 -0.41 7.98 4.37
C ILE A 76 -0.68 9.43 3.93
N LEU A 77 -0.73 9.70 2.62
CA LEU A 77 -0.97 11.04 2.08
C LEU A 77 -2.36 11.61 2.46
N GLU A 78 -3.36 10.74 2.56
CA GLU A 78 -4.75 11.09 2.89
C GLU A 78 -5.11 10.74 4.35
N CYS A 79 -4.10 10.52 5.19
CA CYS A 79 -4.29 10.13 6.57
C CYS A 79 -4.70 11.34 7.43
N ARG A 80 -5.81 11.23 8.15
CA ARG A 80 -6.36 12.29 9.01
C ARG A 80 -5.89 12.22 10.47
N ALA A 81 -4.89 11.38 10.78
CA ALA A 81 -4.32 11.29 12.12
C ALA A 81 -3.63 12.62 12.49
N ARG A 82 -3.85 13.12 13.72
CA ARG A 82 -3.30 14.43 14.13
C ARG A 82 -1.78 14.44 14.25
N HIS A 83 -1.18 13.32 14.66
CA HIS A 83 0.27 13.19 14.85
C HIS A 83 0.75 11.84 14.31
N GLY A 84 1.55 11.88 13.25
CA GLY A 84 2.05 10.69 12.56
C GLY A 84 1.01 10.09 11.61
N ALA A 85 1.03 8.76 11.47
CA ALA A 85 0.11 8.01 10.63
C ALA A 85 -0.64 6.94 11.45
N CYS A 86 -1.85 6.58 11.01
CA CYS A 86 -2.56 5.44 11.57
C CYS A 86 -2.07 4.11 10.96
N ALA A 87 -2.24 3.02 11.69
CA ALA A 87 -1.75 1.70 11.26
C ALA A 87 -2.41 1.22 9.95
N LYS A 88 -3.70 1.51 9.72
CA LYS A 88 -4.37 1.13 8.46
C LYS A 88 -3.94 1.96 7.24
N CYS A 89 -3.67 3.26 7.40
CA CYS A 89 -3.18 4.10 6.29
C CYS A 89 -1.73 3.79 5.93
N TYR A 90 -0.93 3.34 6.91
CA TYR A 90 0.43 2.88 6.68
C TYR A 90 0.47 1.47 6.07
N GLY A 91 -0.29 0.54 6.64
CA GLY A 91 -0.39 -0.82 6.15
C GLY A 91 0.59 -1.78 6.83
N MET A 92 1.43 -2.41 6.02
CA MET A 92 2.40 -3.43 6.42
C MET A 92 3.76 -2.80 6.73
N GLY A 93 4.39 -3.26 7.82
CA GLY A 93 5.80 -2.97 8.09
C GLY A 93 6.70 -3.75 7.15
N LEU A 94 7.61 -3.06 6.44
CA LEU A 94 8.51 -3.70 5.47
C LEU A 94 9.53 -4.63 6.13
N ALA A 95 9.87 -4.40 7.40
CA ALA A 95 10.85 -5.20 8.13
C ALA A 95 10.29 -6.57 8.57
N THR A 96 9.03 -6.63 9.01
CA THR A 96 8.39 -7.84 9.53
C THR A 96 7.47 -8.51 8.52
N ARG A 97 7.05 -7.80 7.48
CA ARG A 97 5.95 -8.20 6.57
C ARG A 97 4.64 -8.50 7.29
N GLU A 98 4.49 -7.94 8.47
CA GLU A 98 3.26 -7.97 9.25
C GLU A 98 2.68 -6.56 9.35
N ARG A 99 1.49 -6.47 9.94
CA ARG A 99 0.90 -5.16 10.23
C ARG A 99 1.85 -4.32 11.08
N VAL A 100 1.99 -3.04 10.72
CA VAL A 100 2.80 -2.08 11.48
C VAL A 100 2.34 -2.01 12.94
N ASN A 101 3.32 -1.99 13.85
CA ASN A 101 3.02 -1.89 15.27
C ASN A 101 2.70 -0.44 15.64
N GLU A 102 1.75 -0.26 16.56
CA GLU A 102 1.42 1.06 17.04
C GLU A 102 2.58 1.64 17.85
N GLY A 103 3.10 2.78 17.39
CA GLY A 103 4.24 3.44 18.06
C GLY A 103 5.57 3.20 17.35
N GLU A 104 5.59 2.43 16.27
CA GLU A 104 6.77 2.27 15.43
C GLU A 104 7.20 3.61 14.80
N SER A 105 8.50 3.87 14.79
CA SER A 105 9.12 5.11 14.31
C SER A 105 9.23 5.14 12.79
N VAL A 106 8.09 4.99 12.10
CA VAL A 106 8.01 4.87 10.63
C VAL A 106 8.63 6.05 9.87
N GLY A 107 8.65 7.25 10.47
CA GLY A 107 9.26 8.44 9.87
C GLY A 107 10.80 8.36 9.80
N ILE A 108 11.44 7.84 10.85
CA ILE A 108 12.90 7.65 10.87
C ILE A 108 13.28 6.53 9.90
N ILE A 109 12.52 5.43 9.90
CA ILE A 109 12.72 4.30 8.99
C ILE A 109 12.65 4.80 7.54
N ALA A 110 11.59 5.53 7.18
CA ALA A 110 11.44 6.08 5.83
C ALA A 110 12.59 7.02 5.44
N ALA A 111 13.04 7.89 6.36
CA ALA A 111 14.14 8.80 6.10
C ALA A 111 15.45 8.06 5.79
N GLN A 112 15.76 7.00 6.55
CA GLN A 112 16.96 6.17 6.32
C GLN A 112 16.86 5.36 5.04
N SER A 113 15.70 4.75 4.77
CA SER A 113 15.47 3.96 3.56
C SER A 113 15.66 4.75 2.26
N ILE A 114 15.49 6.08 2.30
CA ILE A 114 15.78 6.96 1.16
C ILE A 114 17.22 7.51 1.22
N GLY A 115 17.68 7.93 2.41
CA GLY A 115 18.96 8.60 2.57
C GLY A 115 20.18 7.71 2.34
N GLU A 116 20.18 6.48 2.83
CA GLU A 116 21.33 5.57 2.70
C GLU A 116 21.58 5.17 1.24
N PRO A 117 20.59 4.71 0.45
CA PRO A 117 20.79 4.46 -0.97
C PRO A 117 21.19 5.72 -1.75
N GLY A 118 20.63 6.88 -1.39
CA GLY A 118 20.96 8.15 -2.04
C GLY A 118 22.44 8.53 -1.92
N THR A 119 22.99 8.41 -0.71
CA THR A 119 24.43 8.65 -0.49
C THR A 119 25.30 7.62 -1.22
N GLN A 120 24.88 6.36 -1.23
CA GLN A 120 25.58 5.29 -1.96
C GLN A 120 25.62 5.54 -3.47
N LEU A 121 24.54 6.01 -4.07
CA LEU A 121 24.47 6.32 -5.50
C LEU A 121 25.46 7.43 -5.87
N THR A 122 25.56 8.48 -5.05
CA THR A 122 26.50 9.60 -5.30
C THR A 122 27.98 9.24 -5.11
N MET A 123 28.31 8.20 -4.33
CA MET A 123 29.69 7.74 -4.18
C MET A 123 30.17 6.83 -5.32
N ARG A 124 29.25 6.31 -6.14
CA ARG A 124 29.52 5.36 -7.23
C ARG A 124 29.49 5.98 -8.64
N THR A 125 29.23 7.27 -8.74
CA THR A 125 29.33 8.09 -9.97
C THR A 125 30.62 8.89 -9.98
#